data_AF-A0A661QRE4-F1
#
_entry.id   AF-A0A661QRE4-F1
#
_cell.length_a   1.000
_cell.length_b   1.000
_cell.length_c   1.000
_cell.angle_alpha   90.00
_cell.angle_beta   90.00
_cell.angle_gamma   90.00
#
_symmetry.space_group_name_H-M   'P 1'
#
loop_
_entity.id
_entity.type
_entity.pdbx_description
1 polymer ?
#
loop_
_entity_poly.entity_id
_entity_poly.type
_entity_poly.pdbx_seq_one_letter_code
_entity_poly.pdbx_strand_id
1 'polypeptide(L)' 'MLRRKHYSTRTEETYAGWITRYIHFHNKRPHKNMGVHKIEEFLTHLAVDRNVSPSTQNQAFNA' A
#
# COMPACT_ATOMS: atom_id res chain seq x y z
N MET A 1 8.19 11.61 5.09
CA MET A 1 7.75 12.49 3.98
C MET A 1 6.27 12.88 4.02
N LEU A 2 5.41 12.37 4.92
CA LEU A 2 3.96 12.70 4.93
C LEU A 2 3.55 13.95 5.74
N ARG A 3 4.29 14.34 6.80
CA ARG A 3 3.97 15.53 7.64
C ARG A 3 3.83 16.86 6.89
N ARG A 4 4.32 16.96 5.66
CA ARG A 4 4.25 18.18 4.82
C ARG A 4 2.94 18.30 4.02
N LYS A 5 2.10 17.24 3.99
CA LYS A 5 0.84 17.23 3.24
C LYS A 5 -0.41 17.51 4.09
N HIS A 6 -0.24 17.86 5.37
CA HIS A 6 -1.35 18.14 6.32
C HIS A 6 -2.37 16.99 6.46
N TYR A 7 -1.96 15.74 6.19
CA TYR A 7 -2.81 14.60 6.46
C TYR A 7 -3.02 14.43 7.96
N SER A 8 -4.23 14.01 8.36
CA SER A 8 -4.49 13.69 9.76
C SER A 8 -3.55 12.58 10.23
N THR A 9 -3.19 12.55 11.51
CA THR A 9 -2.31 11.53 12.10
C THR A 9 -2.79 10.11 11.78
N ARG A 10 -4.11 9.90 11.78
CA ARG A 10 -4.75 8.63 11.43
C ARG A 10 -4.54 8.23 9.97
N THR A 11 -4.55 9.21 9.05
CA THR A 11 -4.29 8.99 7.63
C THR A 11 -2.82 8.63 7.40
N GLU A 12 -1.90 9.31 8.09
CA GLU A 12 -0.46 9.00 8.01
C GLU A 12 -0.15 7.58 8.50
N GLU A 13 -0.71 7.18 9.64
CA GLU A 13 -0.54 5.82 10.19
C GLU A 13 -1.09 4.75 9.24
N THR A 14 -2.23 5.03 8.63
CA THR A 14 -2.85 4.12 7.65
C THR A 14 -1.95 3.96 6.42
N TYR A 15 -1.42 5.06 5.90
CA TYR A 15 -0.57 5.05 4.71
C TYR A 15 0.77 4.37 5.00
N ALA A 16 1.40 4.67 6.14
CA ALA A 16 2.62 4.00 6.60
C ALA A 16 2.40 2.48 6.78
N GLY A 17 1.23 2.07 7.29
CA GLY A 17 0.84 0.68 7.41
C GLY A 17 0.66 -0.04 6.08
N TRP A 18 0.17 0.65 5.05
CA TRP A 18 0.05 0.09 3.69
C TRP A 18 1.41 -0.02 2.99
N ILE A 19 2.24 1.02 3.07
CA ILE A 19 3.59 1.02 2.53
C ILE A 19 4.42 -0.12 3.15
N THR A 20 4.33 -0.31 4.47
CA THR A 20 5.04 -1.40 5.18
C THR A 20 4.57 -2.78 4.70
N ARG A 21 3.25 -2.98 4.55
CA ARG A 21 2.69 -4.23 4.01
C ARG A 21 3.09 -4.49 2.58
N TYR A 22 3.11 -3.47 1.73
CA TYR A 22 3.57 -3.57 0.34
C TYR A 22 5.05 -4.00 0.26
N ILE A 23 5.91 -3.39 1.07
CA ILE A 23 7.35 -3.74 1.12
C ILE A 23 7.55 -5.19 1.60
N HIS A 24 6.78 -5.62 2.61
CA HIS A 24 6.84 -7.00 3.10
C HIS A 24 6.32 -8.02 2.09
N PHE A 25 5.21 -7.73 1.42
CA PHE A 25 4.65 -8.61 0.38
C PHE A 25 5.66 -8.88 -0.74
N HIS A 26 6.42 -7.86 -1.16
CA HIS A 26 7.46 -7.99 -2.18
C HIS A 26 8.82 -8.50 -1.68
N ASN A 27 8.89 -8.93 -0.41
CA ASN A 27 10.00 -9.68 0.20
C ASN A 27 11.40 -9.08 -0.03
N LYS A 28 11.54 -7.75 0.10
CA LYS A 28 12.81 -6.99 -0.07
C LYS A 28 13.49 -7.16 -1.44
N ARG A 29 12.79 -7.61 -2.49
CA ARG A 29 13.38 -7.71 -3.83
C ARG A 29 13.83 -6.32 -4.31
N PRO A 30 15.03 -6.18 -4.91
CA PRO A 30 15.64 -4.88 -5.16
C PRO A 30 14.74 -3.96 -5.97
N HIS A 31 14.56 -2.75 -5.44
CA HIS A 31 13.53 -1.76 -5.81
C HIS A 31 13.67 -1.20 -7.24
N LYS A 32 14.76 -1.52 -7.93
CA LYS A 32 15.14 -0.93 -9.22
C LYS A 32 14.18 -1.26 -10.38
N ASN A 33 13.39 -2.34 -10.26
CA ASN A 33 12.40 -2.76 -11.27
C ASN A 33 10.96 -2.83 -10.72
N MET A 34 10.64 -2.08 -9.65
CA MET A 34 9.29 -2.05 -9.05
C MET A 34 8.35 -1.09 -9.81
N GLY A 35 7.98 -1.45 -11.04
CA GLY A 35 6.97 -0.73 -11.83
C GLY A 35 5.51 -1.08 -11.46
N VAL A 36 4.57 -0.46 -12.17
CA VAL A 36 3.09 -0.53 -12.03
C VAL A 36 2.55 -1.96 -11.81
N HIS A 37 3.14 -2.96 -12.49
CA HIS A 37 2.72 -4.36 -12.38
C HIS A 37 2.69 -4.93 -10.96
N LYS A 38 3.55 -4.43 -10.06
CA LYS A 38 3.63 -4.91 -8.67
C LYS A 38 2.56 -4.34 -7.75
N ILE A 39 2.01 -3.18 -8.10
CA ILE A 39 0.90 -2.58 -7.38
C ILE A 39 -0.38 -3.36 -7.67
N GLU A 40 -0.63 -3.73 -8.93
CA GLU A 40 -1.77 -4.56 -9.31
C GLU A 40 -1.75 -5.91 -8.60
N GLU A 41 -0.59 -6.60 -8.56
CA GLU A 41 -0.43 -7.86 -7.84
C GLU A 41 -0.76 -7.73 -6.34
N PHE A 42 -0.27 -6.66 -5.71
CA PHE A 42 -0.57 -6.38 -4.31
C PHE A 42 -2.05 -6.06 -4.07
N LEU A 43 -2.68 -5.27 -4.93
CA LEU A 43 -4.10 -4.94 -4.83
C LEU A 43 -4.99 -6.18 -5.07
N THR A 44 -4.61 -7.05 -5.99
CA THR A 44 -5.28 -8.34 -6.20
C THR A 44 -5.12 -9.25 -4.98
N HIS A 45 -3.93 -9.33 -4.39
CA HIS A 45 -3.71 -10.05 -3.13
C HIS A 45 -4.61 -9.51 -2.00
N LEU A 46 -4.75 -8.19 -1.89
CA LEU A 46 -5.65 -7.58 -0.90
C LEU A 46 -7.12 -7.95 -1.13
N ALA A 47 -7.57 -7.95 -2.38
CA ALA A 47 -8.95 -8.27 -2.72
C ALA A 47 -9.26 -9.76 -2.58
N VAL A 48 -8.37 -10.65 -3.01
CA VAL A 48 -8.61 -12.09 -3.10
C VAL A 48 -8.26 -12.80 -1.80
N ASP A 49 -7.06 -12.56 -1.26
CA ASP A 49 -6.55 -13.33 -0.11
C ASP A 49 -6.87 -12.67 1.23
N ARG A 50 -7.00 -11.34 1.25
CA ARG A 50 -7.34 -10.58 2.46
C ARG A 50 -8.81 -10.16 2.52
N ASN A 51 -9.56 -10.37 1.43
CA ASN A 51 -10.98 -10.04 1.28
C ASN A 51 -11.33 -8.65 1.82
N VAL A 52 -10.45 -7.66 1.57
CA VAL A 52 -10.67 -6.30 2.09
C VAL A 52 -11.76 -5.59 1.30
N SER A 53 -12.47 -4.67 1.96
CA SER A 53 -13.49 -3.88 1.27
C SER A 53 -12.88 -3.04 0.14
N PRO A 54 -13.66 -2.69 -0.91
CA PRO A 54 -13.20 -1.80 -1.98
C PRO A 54 -12.71 -0.44 -1.45
N SER A 55 -13.33 0.09 -0.40
CA SER A 55 -12.89 1.32 0.27
C SER A 55 -11.52 1.17 0.94
N THR A 56 -11.21 -0.01 1.46
CA THR A 56 -9.90 -0.34 2.07
C THR A 56 -8.83 -0.52 0.98
N GLN A 57 -9.19 -1.14 -0.13
CA GLN A 57 -8.31 -1.28 -1.30
C GLN A 57 -7.96 0.09 -1.90
N ASN A 58 -8.92 1.00 -2.01
CA ASN A 58 -8.68 2.38 -2.46
C ASN A 58 -7.75 3.15 -1.52
N GLN A 59 -7.84 2.94 -0.20
CA GLN A 59 -6.88 3.56 0.73
C GLN A 59 -5.47 3.02 0.56
N ALA A 60 -5.32 1.73 0.25
CA ALA A 60 -4.02 1.13 -0.06
C ALA A 60 -3.43 1.65 -1.39
N PHE A 61 -4.28 1.92 -2.39
CA PHE A 61 -3.86 2.45 -3.69
C PHE A 61 -3.43 3.93 -3.63
N ASN A 62 -4.08 4.74 -2.79
CA ASN A 62 -3.79 6.17 -2.66
C ASN A 62 -2.64 6.49 -1.69
N ALA A 63 -2.02 5.46 -1.10
CA ALA A 63 -0.92 5.57 -0.14
C ALA A 63 0.42 5.89 -0.81
#